data_AF-A0A6V6Z7H4-F1
#
_entry.id   AF-A0A6V6Z7H4-F1
#
_cell.length_a   1.000
_cell.length_b   1.000
_cell.length_c   1.000
_cell.angle_alpha   90.00
_cell.angle_beta   90.00
_cell.angle_gamma   90.00
#
_symmetry.space_group_name_H-M   'P 1'
#
loop_
_entity.id
_entity.type
_entity.pdbx_description
1 polymer ?
#
loop_
_entity_poly.entity_id
_entity_poly.type
_entity_poly.pdbx_seq_one_letter_code
_entity_poly.pdbx_strand_id
1 'polypeptide(L)'
;MTKKSIARNFLKLAATGHSHEAFRLYTGKNFKHHNAYFKGDADTLMLAMEESARTNPNKIFEIHHVLRDGDLVAVHSHVKQNSADLGTAVVHIFRFESEKIVELWDLGQSIPKKTINENGMF
;
A
#
# COMPACT_ATOMS: atom_id res chain seq x y z
N MET A 1 1.46 -0.50 -19.08
CA MET A 1 0.80 -1.36 -18.06
C MET A 1 -0.51 -0.70 -17.64
N THR A 2 -1.53 -1.43 -17.19
CA THR A 2 -2.72 -0.74 -16.62
C THR A 2 -2.36 -0.04 -15.31
N LYS A 3 -3.00 1.10 -14.99
CA LYS A 3 -2.85 1.78 -13.68
C LYS A 3 -3.15 0.85 -12.50
N LYS A 4 -4.12 -0.05 -12.66
CA LYS A 4 -4.43 -1.11 -11.68
C LYS A 4 -3.23 -2.06 -11.48
N SER A 5 -2.62 -2.52 -12.56
CA SER A 5 -1.42 -3.40 -12.49
C SER A 5 -0.24 -2.67 -11.85
N ILE A 6 -0.03 -1.39 -12.17
CA ILE A 6 1.03 -0.57 -11.57
C ILE A 6 0.84 -0.45 -10.06
N ALA A 7 -0.37 -0.07 -9.59
CA ALA A 7 -0.66 0.06 -8.17
C ALA A 7 -0.44 -1.26 -7.40
N ARG A 8 -0.89 -2.39 -7.97
CA ARG A 8 -0.67 -3.72 -7.39
C ARG A 8 0.82 -4.06 -7.29
N ASN A 9 1.57 -3.84 -8.36
CA ASN A 9 2.99 -4.18 -8.42
C ASN A 9 3.82 -3.29 -7.49
N PHE A 10 3.51 -1.99 -7.43
CA PHE A 10 4.13 -1.06 -6.48
C PHE A 10 3.98 -1.57 -5.04
N LEU A 11 2.74 -1.86 -4.62
CA LEU A 11 2.47 -2.33 -3.25
C LEU A 11 3.10 -3.69 -2.96
N LYS A 12 3.06 -4.62 -3.91
CA LYS A 12 3.69 -5.95 -3.73
C LYS A 12 5.20 -5.83 -3.54
N LEU A 13 5.89 -5.10 -4.43
CA LEU A 13 7.33 -4.90 -4.31
C LEU A 13 7.70 -4.24 -2.98
N ALA A 14 7.01 -3.16 -2.61
CA ALA A 14 7.26 -2.46 -1.34
C ALA A 14 7.03 -3.38 -0.13
N ALA A 15 5.92 -4.14 -0.12
CA ALA A 15 5.61 -5.06 0.96
C ALA A 15 6.62 -6.20 1.11
N THR A 16 7.28 -6.61 0.02
CA THR A 16 8.29 -7.68 0.02
C THR A 16 9.73 -7.17 0.07
N GLY A 17 9.97 -5.92 0.47
CA GLY A 17 11.32 -5.38 0.69
C GLY A 17 12.02 -4.82 -0.55
N HIS A 18 11.30 -4.65 -1.66
CA HIS A 18 11.81 -4.05 -2.90
C HIS A 18 11.30 -2.60 -3.08
N SER A 19 11.25 -1.82 -2.00
CA SER A 19 10.72 -0.44 -2.02
C SER A 19 11.49 0.46 -3.00
N HIS A 20 12.82 0.41 -3.03
CA HIS A 20 13.63 1.18 -3.98
C HIS A 20 13.24 0.90 -5.44
N GLU A 21 13.03 -0.38 -5.76
CA GLU A 21 12.57 -0.78 -7.09
C GLU A 21 11.15 -0.29 -7.38
N ALA A 22 10.25 -0.43 -6.41
CA ALA A 22 8.86 0.00 -6.53
C ALA A 22 8.77 1.50 -6.89
N PHE A 23 9.48 2.35 -6.14
CA PHE A 23 9.50 3.78 -6.39
C PHE A 23 10.15 4.11 -7.74
N ARG A 24 11.34 3.58 -8.02
CA ARG A 24 12.03 3.78 -9.32
C ARG A 24 11.15 3.42 -10.52
N LEU A 25 10.45 2.27 -10.46
CA LEU A 25 9.63 1.79 -11.56
C LEU A 25 8.31 2.54 -11.71
N TYR A 26 7.67 2.94 -10.62
CA TYR A 26 6.26 3.31 -10.65
C TYR A 26 5.93 4.74 -10.21
N THR A 27 6.83 5.46 -9.53
CA THR A 27 6.55 6.84 -9.11
C THR A 27 7.06 7.88 -10.11
N GLY A 28 6.39 9.03 -10.13
CA GLY A 28 6.75 10.21 -10.93
C GLY A 28 7.66 11.18 -10.17
N LYS A 29 8.22 12.18 -10.89
CA LYS A 29 9.22 13.14 -10.37
C LYS A 29 8.73 13.95 -9.16
N ASN A 30 7.42 14.20 -9.06
CA ASN A 30 6.82 15.00 -7.99
C ASN A 30 5.91 14.17 -7.07
N PHE A 31 6.29 12.91 -6.82
CA PHE A 31 5.55 12.05 -5.91
C PHE A 31 5.50 12.68 -4.51
N LYS A 32 4.31 12.68 -3.92
CA LYS A 32 4.07 13.02 -2.52
C LYS A 32 3.07 12.04 -1.91
N HIS A 33 3.06 11.95 -0.59
CA HIS A 33 2.11 11.10 0.12
C HIS A 33 1.49 11.81 1.31
N HIS A 34 0.42 11.21 1.83
CA HIS A 34 -0.40 11.76 2.91
C HIS A 34 -0.42 10.88 4.17
N ASN A 35 0.39 9.81 4.22
CA ASN A 35 0.58 9.04 5.46
C ASN A 35 0.93 9.96 6.65
N ALA A 36 0.15 9.87 7.71
CA ALA A 36 0.21 10.80 8.85
C ALA A 36 1.50 10.70 9.70
N TYR A 37 2.30 9.64 9.53
CA TYR A 37 3.44 9.35 10.39
C TYR A 37 4.80 9.70 9.76
N PHE A 38 4.83 10.06 8.48
CA PHE A 38 6.06 10.30 7.73
C PHE A 38 6.02 11.64 7.01
N LYS A 39 7.20 12.25 6.83
CA LYS A 39 7.35 13.45 5.99
C LYS A 39 6.93 13.13 4.56
N GLY A 40 6.08 13.96 3.96
CA GLY A 40 5.34 13.70 2.72
C GLY A 40 6.14 13.57 1.41
N ASP A 41 7.39 13.14 1.44
CA ASP A 41 8.26 12.95 0.27
C ASP A 41 8.51 11.46 -0.06
N ALA A 42 8.98 11.22 -1.29
CA ALA A 42 9.20 9.86 -1.80
C ALA A 42 10.24 9.09 -0.99
N ASP A 43 11.37 9.72 -0.67
CA ASP A 43 12.50 9.06 -0.01
C ASP A 43 12.10 8.59 1.40
N THR A 44 11.37 9.43 2.14
CA THR A 44 10.93 9.09 3.50
C THR A 44 9.99 7.89 3.48
N LEU A 45 8.99 7.86 2.59
CA LEU A 45 8.06 6.72 2.51
C LEU A 45 8.74 5.46 1.99
N MET A 46 9.63 5.57 1.00
CA MET A 46 10.39 4.46 0.47
C MET A 46 11.22 3.76 1.55
N LEU A 47 11.97 4.54 2.34
CA LEU A 47 12.78 4.03 3.46
C LEU A 47 11.90 3.43 4.57
N ALA A 48 10.76 4.06 4.88
CA ALA A 48 9.82 3.52 5.85
C ALA A 48 9.23 2.17 5.42
N MET A 49 8.88 2.01 4.14
CA MET A 49 8.38 0.76 3.59
C MET A 49 9.46 -0.33 3.58
N GLU A 50 10.70 0.02 3.21
CA GLU A 50 11.85 -0.88 3.27
C GLU A 50 12.12 -1.38 4.70
N GLU A 51 12.20 -0.47 5.66
CA GLU A 51 12.38 -0.82 7.07
C GLU A 51 11.24 -1.70 7.56
N SER A 52 9.99 -1.35 7.25
CA SER A 52 8.83 -2.15 7.64
C SER A 52 8.88 -3.59 7.09
N ALA A 53 9.36 -3.80 5.86
CA ALA A 53 9.54 -5.13 5.29
C ALA A 53 10.70 -5.88 5.97
N ARG A 54 11.79 -5.19 6.27
CA ARG A 54 12.94 -5.76 6.99
C ARG A 54 12.60 -6.18 8.43
N THR A 55 11.84 -5.36 9.15
CA THR A 55 11.39 -5.67 10.53
C THR A 55 10.37 -6.82 10.54
N ASN A 56 9.57 -6.95 9.48
CA ASN A 56 8.49 -7.94 9.38
C ASN A 56 8.71 -8.86 8.17
N PRO A 57 9.74 -9.73 8.20
CA PRO A 57 10.14 -10.54 7.02
C PRO A 57 9.08 -11.57 6.61
N ASN A 58 8.18 -11.93 7.52
CA ASN A 58 7.07 -12.85 7.28
C ASN A 58 5.73 -12.12 7.07
N LYS A 59 5.78 -10.84 6.68
CA LYS A 59 4.59 -10.04 6.40
C LYS A 59 3.76 -10.69 5.30
N ILE A 60 2.45 -10.72 5.51
CA ILE A 60 1.48 -11.19 4.54
C ILE A 60 0.75 -9.96 4.00
N PHE A 61 0.78 -9.78 2.68
CA PHE A 61 0.11 -8.70 1.98
C PHE A 61 -0.83 -9.27 0.93
N GLU A 62 -2.13 -9.24 1.21
CA GLU A 62 -3.18 -9.76 0.34
C GLU A 62 -4.02 -8.62 -0.22
N ILE A 63 -4.31 -8.66 -1.53
CA ILE A 63 -5.14 -7.66 -2.20
C ILE A 63 -6.51 -8.28 -2.49
N HIS A 64 -7.57 -7.70 -1.92
CA HIS A 64 -8.95 -8.13 -2.15
C HIS A 64 -9.57 -7.42 -3.35
N HIS A 65 -9.46 -6.08 -3.40
CA HIS A 65 -10.09 -5.28 -4.45
C HIS A 65 -9.12 -4.28 -5.07
N VAL A 66 -9.28 -4.04 -6.38
CA VAL A 66 -8.59 -2.96 -7.10
C VAL A 66 -9.59 -2.22 -7.98
N LEU A 67 -9.92 -1.02 -7.56
CA LEU A 67 -10.89 -0.14 -8.20
C LEU A 67 -10.14 0.96 -8.95
N ARG A 68 -10.69 1.41 -10.07
CA ARG A 68 -10.14 2.53 -10.84
C ARG A 68 -11.29 3.44 -11.23
N ASP A 69 -11.07 4.73 -11.02
CA ASP A 69 -11.91 5.80 -11.51
C ASP A 69 -11.02 6.88 -12.15
N GLY A 70 -11.10 7.03 -13.47
CA GLY A 70 -10.20 7.91 -14.24
C GLY A 70 -8.72 7.64 -13.95
N ASP A 71 -8.10 8.59 -13.25
CA ASP A 71 -6.70 8.61 -12.86
C ASP A 71 -6.45 8.21 -11.40
N LEU A 72 -7.51 7.89 -10.66
CA LEU A 72 -7.45 7.36 -9.32
C LEU A 72 -7.53 5.83 -9.35
N VAL A 73 -6.74 5.18 -8.49
CA VAL A 73 -6.81 3.74 -8.22
C VAL A 73 -6.88 3.53 -6.72
N ALA A 74 -7.86 2.77 -6.26
CA ALA A 74 -7.95 2.33 -4.88
C ALA A 74 -7.62 0.83 -4.78
N VAL A 75 -6.82 0.46 -3.78
CA VAL A 75 -6.45 -0.93 -3.48
C VAL A 75 -6.89 -1.24 -2.05
N HIS A 76 -7.81 -2.18 -1.90
CA HIS A 76 -8.20 -2.73 -0.61
C HIS A 76 -7.36 -3.98 -0.31
N SER A 77 -6.65 -3.97 0.81
CA SER A 77 -5.68 -5.02 1.16
C SER A 77 -5.76 -5.42 2.63
N HIS A 78 -5.46 -6.69 2.90
CA HIS A 78 -5.20 -7.22 4.23
C HIS A 78 -3.69 -7.28 4.46
N VAL A 79 -3.22 -6.59 5.49
CA VAL A 79 -1.80 -6.56 5.88
C VAL A 79 -1.63 -7.19 7.24
N LYS A 80 -0.89 -8.29 7.32
CA LYS A 80 -0.51 -8.94 8.59
C LYS A 80 1.00 -8.86 8.75
N GLN A 81 1.50 -8.46 9.91
CA GLN A 81 2.94 -8.38 10.15
C GLN A 81 3.61 -9.77 10.24
N ASN A 82 2.82 -10.78 10.61
CA ASN A 82 3.19 -12.20 10.61
C ASN A 82 1.93 -13.08 10.58
N SER A 83 2.08 -14.40 10.63
CA SER A 83 0.95 -15.34 10.57
C SER A 83 -0.01 -15.26 11.75
N ALA A 84 0.47 -14.88 12.94
CA ALA A 84 -0.31 -14.79 14.18
C ALA A 84 -0.99 -13.43 14.38
N ASP A 85 -0.53 -12.39 13.69
CA ASP A 85 -1.17 -11.06 13.70
C ASP A 85 -2.54 -11.13 13.01
N LEU A 86 -3.59 -10.58 13.62
CA LEU A 86 -4.89 -10.45 12.95
C LEU A 86 -4.78 -9.51 11.74
N GLY A 87 -3.88 -8.52 11.83
CA GLY A 87 -3.58 -7.59 10.76
C GLY A 87 -4.51 -6.38 10.71
N THR A 88 -4.40 -5.66 9.60
CA THR A 88 -5.07 -4.38 9.34
C THR A 88 -5.70 -4.43 7.94
N ALA A 89 -6.94 -3.99 7.83
CA ALA A 89 -7.56 -3.67 6.56
C ALA A 89 -7.07 -2.29 6.13
N VAL A 90 -6.39 -2.20 4.99
CA VAL A 90 -5.78 -0.97 4.49
C VAL A 90 -6.37 -0.64 3.13
N VAL A 91 -6.76 0.63 2.96
CA VAL A 91 -7.08 1.19 1.65
C VAL A 91 -5.96 2.13 1.24
N HIS A 92 -5.32 1.81 0.12
CA HIS A 92 -4.38 2.71 -0.55
C HIS A 92 -5.10 3.38 -1.72
N ILE A 93 -5.00 4.70 -1.83
CA ILE A 93 -5.53 5.46 -2.96
C ILE A 93 -4.35 6.12 -3.66
N PHE A 94 -4.28 5.95 -4.96
CA PHE A 94 -3.20 6.47 -5.81
C PHE A 94 -3.79 7.40 -6.85
N ARG A 95 -3.16 8.57 -7.03
CA ARG A 95 -3.38 9.41 -8.21
C ARG A 95 -2.26 9.19 -9.21
N PHE A 96 -2.63 9.09 -10.48
CA PHE A 96 -1.73 8.88 -11.58
C PHE A 96 -1.64 10.12 -12.49
N GLU A 97 -0.44 10.35 -13.01
CA GLU A 97 -0.22 11.13 -14.23
C GLU A 97 0.44 10.21 -15.25
N SER A 98 -0.19 10.06 -16.41
CA SER A 98 0.19 9.05 -17.40
C SER A 98 0.29 7.65 -16.76
N GLU A 99 1.44 6.98 -16.85
CA GLU A 99 1.69 5.66 -16.26
C GLU A 99 2.52 5.73 -14.96
N LYS A 100 2.47 6.84 -14.24
CA LYS A 100 3.23 7.04 -12.99
C LYS A 100 2.34 7.46 -11.83
N ILE A 101 2.63 6.92 -10.64
CA ILE A 101 2.03 7.33 -9.38
C ILE A 101 2.66 8.64 -8.96
N VAL A 102 1.84 9.66 -8.73
CA VAL A 102 2.28 11.00 -8.33
C VAL A 102 1.73 11.43 -6.98
N GLU A 103 0.75 10.70 -6.44
CA GLU A 103 0.18 10.98 -5.13
C GLU A 103 -0.35 9.70 -4.49
N LEU A 104 -0.16 9.57 -3.18
CA LEU A 104 -0.59 8.41 -2.38
C LEU A 104 -1.28 8.85 -1.10
N TRP A 105 -2.45 8.29 -0.84
CA TRP A 105 -3.09 8.28 0.47
C TRP A 105 -3.22 6.84 0.94
N ASP A 106 -3.11 6.64 2.24
CA ASP A 106 -3.30 5.36 2.87
C ASP A 106 -3.96 5.52 4.24
N LEU A 107 -4.89 4.63 4.52
CA LEU A 107 -5.57 4.54 5.80
C LEU A 107 -5.83 3.09 6.15
N GLY A 108 -5.65 2.76 7.42
CA GLY A 108 -5.79 1.42 7.94
C GLY A 108 -6.69 1.35 9.15
N GLN A 109 -7.46 0.28 9.24
CA GLN A 109 -8.20 -0.09 10.45
C GLN A 109 -7.73 -1.48 10.90
N SER A 110 -7.22 -1.56 12.13
CA SER A 110 -6.82 -2.83 12.72
C SER A 110 -8.03 -3.74 12.90
N ILE A 111 -7.87 -5.02 12.59
CA ILE A 111 -8.97 -5.99 12.71
C ILE A 111 -9.27 -6.19 14.21
N PRO A 112 -10.53 -6.01 14.65
CA PRO A 112 -10.88 -6.20 16.05
C PRO A 112 -10.77 -7.67 16.44
N LYS A 113 -10.34 -7.95 17.67
CA LYS A 113 -10.28 -9.32 18.21
C LYS A 113 -11.64 -10.04 18.22
N LYS A 114 -12.72 -9.27 18.31
CA LYS A 114 -14.10 -9.74 18.26
C LYS A 114 -14.84 -8.95 17.18
N THR A 115 -15.30 -9.64 16.16
CA THR A 115 -16.14 -9.06 15.11
C THR A 115 -17.58 -9.49 15.35
N ILE A 116 -18.49 -8.53 15.45
CA ILE A 116 -19.93 -8.81 15.58
C ILE A 116 -20.54 -9.09 14.20
N ASN A 117 -20.10 -8.36 13.17
CA ASN A 117 -20.56 -8.55 11.80
C ASN A 117 -20.00 -9.86 11.21
N GLU A 118 -20.90 -10.73 10.77
CA GLU A 118 -20.61 -12.06 10.21
C GLU A 118 -19.89 -12.03 8.85
N ASN A 119 -19.92 -10.90 8.15
CA ASN A 119 -19.30 -10.74 6.83
C ASN A 119 -17.82 -10.34 6.91
N GLY A 120 -17.32 -9.97 8.09
CA GLY A 120 -15.93 -9.54 8.27
C GLY A 120 -15.64 -8.16 7.69
N MET A 121 -14.35 -7.91 7.39
CA MET A 121 -13.86 -6.62 6.90
C MET A 121 -13.46 -6.62 5.41
N PHE A 122 -13.53 -7.75 4.72
CA PHE A 122 -13.01 -7.95 3.36
C PHE A 122 -14.03 -8.48 2.38
#